data_AF-A0A1Y4WA49-F1
#
_entry.id   AF-A0A1Y4WA49-F1
#
_cell.length_a   1.000
_cell.length_b   1.000
_cell.length_c   1.000
_cell.angle_alpha   90.00
_cell.angle_beta   90.00
_cell.angle_gamma   90.00
#
_symmetry.space_group_name_H-M   'P 1'
#
loop_
_entity.id
_entity.type
_entity.pdbx_description
1 polymer ?
#
loop_
_entity_poly.entity_id
_entity_poly.type
_entity_poly.pdbx_seq_one_letter_code
_entity_poly.pdbx_strand_id
1 'polypeptide(L)' 'MKRGGNTMEIGQQIKKYRDQLHLSQEQLADKIYVTRQTISNWEFKEAQICRT' A
#
# COMPACT_ATOMS: atom_id res chain seq x y z
N MET A 1 -28.19 2.27 4.10
CA MET A 1 -27.35 2.06 2.90
C MET A 1 -26.07 2.86 3.06
N LYS A 2 -24.92 2.19 3.13
CA LYS A 2 -23.63 2.82 3.45
C LYS A 2 -23.13 3.60 2.22
N ARG A 3 -22.86 4.89 2.45
CA ARG A 3 -22.29 5.87 1.52
C ARG A 3 -20.84 5.52 1.17
N GLY A 4 -20.43 5.85 -0.06
CA GLY A 4 -19.05 6.27 -0.38
C GLY A 4 -18.13 5.18 -0.94
N GLY A 5 -18.15 4.98 -2.25
CA GLY A 5 -17.06 4.38 -2.99
C GLY A 5 -15.97 5.40 -3.34
N ASN A 6 -14.76 4.89 -3.56
CA ASN A 6 -13.69 5.42 -4.45
C ASN A 6 -12.38 5.97 -3.86
N THR A 7 -12.14 6.00 -2.54
CA THR A 7 -10.79 6.40 -2.01
C THR A 7 -10.17 5.42 -1.01
N MET A 8 -10.95 4.54 -0.39
CA MET A 8 -10.48 3.64 0.66
C MET A 8 -10.05 2.24 0.16
N GLU A 9 -9.99 2.05 -1.16
CA GLU A 9 -9.75 0.73 -1.77
C GLU A 9 -8.30 0.49 -2.20
N ILE A 10 -7.54 1.53 -2.57
CA ILE A 10 -6.20 1.34 -3.18
C ILE A 10 -5.23 0.64 -2.23
N GLY A 11 -5.16 1.07 -0.96
CA GLY A 11 -4.31 0.41 0.03
C GLY A 11 -4.70 -1.04 0.30
N GLN A 12 -6.01 -1.33 0.27
CA GLN A 12 -6.53 -2.68 0.43
C GLN A 12 -6.23 -3.55 -0.79
N GLN A 13 -6.29 -2.98 -1.99
CA GLN A 13 -5.94 -3.66 -3.24
C GLN A 13 -4.44 -3.97 -3.29
N ILE A 14 -3.57 -3.03 -2.92
CA ILE A 14 -2.12 -3.25 -2.84
C ILE A 14 -1.82 -4.40 -1.87
N LYS A 15 -2.46 -4.40 -0.69
CA LYS A 15 -2.34 -5.50 0.28
C LYS A 15 -2.82 -6.82 -0.30
N LYS A 16 -3.96 -6.82 -1.00
CA LYS A 16 -4.53 -8.01 -1.65
C LYS A 16 -3.57 -8.58 -2.69
N TYR A 17 -3.07 -7.76 -3.61
CA TYR A 17 -2.13 -8.22 -4.64
C TYR A 17 -0.80 -8.67 -4.05
N ARG A 18 -0.31 -7.99 -3.02
CA ARG A 18 0.90 -8.40 -2.29
C ARG A 18 0.75 -9.80 -1.69
N ASP A 19 -0.40 -10.08 -1.07
CA ASP A 19 -0.71 -11.39 -0.48
C ASP A 19 -0.87 -12.47 -1.55
N GLN A 20 -1.58 -12.18 -2.65
CA GLN A 20 -1.73 -13.10 -3.78
C GLN A 20 -0.39 -13.46 -4.46
N LEU A 21 0.57 -12.53 -4.44
CA LEU A 21 1.91 -12.74 -4.98
C LEU A 21 2.88 -13.30 -3.93
N HIS A 22 2.42 -13.55 -2.69
CA HIS A 22 3.24 -13.97 -1.55
C HIS A 22 4.48 -13.09 -1.34
N LEU A 23 4.35 -11.78 -1.59
CA LEU A 23 5.45 -10.83 -1.46
C LEU A 23 5.44 -10.21 -0.07
N SER A 24 6.64 -10.03 0.47
CA SER A 24 6.85 -9.13 1.61
C SER A 24 6.75 -7.65 1.17
N GLN A 25 6.52 -6.74 2.12
CA GLN A 25 6.53 -5.31 1.84
C GLN A 25 7.86 -4.86 1.23
N GLU A 26 8.98 -5.45 1.67
CA GLU A 26 10.32 -5.16 1.14
C GLU A 26 10.46 -5.62 -0.31
N GLN A 27 10.05 -6.85 -0.64
CA GLN A 27 10.11 -7.35 -2.01
C GLN A 27 9.22 -6.56 -2.98
N LEU A 28 8.06 -6.12 -2.53
CA LEU A 28 7.20 -5.25 -3.33
C LEU A 28 7.85 -3.87 -3.53
N ALA A 29 8.48 -3.33 -2.48
CA ALA A 29 9.18 -2.05 -2.52
C ALA A 29 10.36 -2.07 -3.51
N ASP A 30 11.16 -3.13 -3.47
CA ASP A 30 12.31 -3.35 -4.37
C ASP A 30 11.87 -3.38 -5.84
N LYS A 31 10.75 -4.05 -6.14
CA LYS A 31 10.22 -4.19 -7.50
C LYS A 31 9.73 -2.89 -8.13
N ILE A 32 9.23 -1.96 -7.32
CA ILE A 32 8.69 -0.68 -7.80
C ILE A 32 9.57 0.51 -7.41
N TYR A 33 10.78 0.24 -6.93
CA TYR A 33 11.80 1.23 -6.55
C TYR A 33 11.32 2.26 -5.53
N VAL A 34 10.57 1.80 -4.53
CA VAL A 34 10.19 2.62 -3.37
C VAL A 34 10.74 2.01 -2.09
N THR A 35 10.60 2.72 -0.97
CA THR A 35 10.98 2.16 0.33
C THR A 35 9.88 1.26 0.89
N ARG A 36 10.25 0.28 1.73
CA ARG A 36 9.28 -0.51 2.52
C ARG A 36 8.28 0.39 3.26
N GLN A 37 8.76 1.53 3.77
CA GLN A 37 7.96 2.50 4.49
C GLN A 37 6.84 3.07 3.60
N THR A 38 7.15 3.37 2.33
CA THR A 38 6.20 3.82 1.32
C THR A 38 5.08 2.79 1.09
N ILE A 39 5.43 1.50 0.98
CA ILE A 39 4.45 0.41 0.83
C ILE A 39 3.54 0.31 2.05
N SER A 40 4.11 0.35 3.26
CA SER A 40 3.31 0.33 4.50
C SER A 40 2.36 1.52 4.60
N ASN A 41 2.78 2.69 4.12
CA ASN A 41 1.96 3.90 4.08
C ASN A 41 0.78 3.73 3.10
N TRP A 42 1.05 3.17 1.92
CA TRP A 42 0.03 2.89 0.92
C TRP A 42 -1.00 1.89 1.43
N GLU A 43 -0.58 0.85 2.17
CA GLU A 43 -1.49 -0.15 2.74
C GLU A 43 -2.32 0.37 3.93
N PHE A 44 -1.82 1.34 4.71
CA PHE A 44 -2.42 1.72 6.01
C PHE A 44 -3.24 3.02 6.02
N LYS A 45 -3.00 3.94 5.06
CA LYS A 45 -3.80 5.12 4.65
C LYS A 45 -2.89 6.34 4.49
N GLU A 46 -2.80 6.78 3.23
CA GLU A 46 -2.33 8.08 2.78
C GLU A 46 -0.85 8.38 3.00
N ALA A 47 -0.23 8.94 1.97
CA ALA A 47 1.18 9.28 1.95
C ALA A 47 1.53 10.33 3.02
N GLN A 48 1.75 9.91 4.26
CA GLN A 48 2.49 10.73 5.21
C GLN A 48 3.95 10.74 4.76
N ILE A 49 4.24 11.78 4.00
CA ILE A 49 5.52 12.22 3.45
C ILE A 49 6.65 12.01 4.47
N CYS A 50 7.82 11.65 3.93
CA CYS A 50 9.10 11.62 4.61
C CYS A 50 9.19 12.76 5.64
N ARG A 51 9.08 12.43 6.93
CA ARG A 51 9.83 13.21 7.90
C ARG A 51 11.27 12.78 7.68
N THR A 52 12.06 13.76 7.22
CA THR A 52 13.50 13.72 7.01
C THR A 52 14.21 12.79 7.98
#